data_AF-A0A1Q6QN14-F1
#
_entry.id   AF-A0A1Q6QN14-F1
#
_cell.length_a   1.000
_cell.length_b   1.000
_cell.length_c   1.000
_cell.angle_alpha   90.00
_cell.angle_beta   90.00
_cell.angle_gamma   90.00
#
_symmetry.space_group_name_H-M   'P 1'
#
loop_
_entity.id
_entity.type
_entity.pdbx_description
1 polymer ?
#
loop_
_entity_poly.entity_id
_entity_poly.type
_entity_poly.pdbx_seq_one_letter_code
_entity_poly.pdbx_strand_id
1 'polypeptide(L)'
;MSHFDEFWNRAASAAQTAASATKRAANSAKLSIAIAAEEEKVKSAYQAIGKLYYQDQIAAATPSGPAYDEQICRIDAALQRIGELRSQRDVTPPPAGYGEDSDFVDLVE
;
A
#
# COMPACT_ATOMS: atom_id res chain seq x y z
N MET A 1 -15.39 -19.28 -40.16
CA MET A 1 -15.46 -18.13 -39.24
C MET A 1 -14.13 -17.41 -39.37
N SER A 2 -14.17 -16.11 -39.65
CA SER A 2 -13.03 -15.42 -40.30
C SER A 2 -11.94 -15.07 -39.30
N HIS A 3 -10.67 -15.10 -39.73
CA HIS A 3 -9.49 -14.67 -38.98
C HIS A 3 -9.62 -13.27 -38.34
N PHE A 4 -10.55 -12.45 -38.83
CA PHE A 4 -10.87 -11.14 -38.28
C PHE A 4 -11.61 -11.21 -36.92
N ASP A 5 -12.47 -12.21 -36.72
CA ASP A 5 -13.14 -12.43 -35.43
C ASP A 5 -12.15 -12.92 -34.36
N GLU A 6 -11.16 -13.72 -34.76
CA GLU A 6 -10.08 -14.17 -33.88
C GLU A 6 -9.19 -13.01 -33.45
N PHE A 7 -8.84 -12.11 -34.39
CA PHE A 7 -8.10 -10.89 -34.10
C PHE A 7 -8.85 -9.98 -33.11
N TRP A 8 -10.14 -9.71 -33.35
CA TRP A 8 -10.95 -8.89 -32.46
C TRP A 8 -11.14 -9.50 -31.07
N ASN A 9 -11.37 -10.82 -30.99
CA ASN A 9 -11.47 -11.51 -29.70
C ASN A 9 -10.15 -11.46 -28.92
N ARG A 10 -9.01 -11.58 -29.61
CA ARG A 10 -7.68 -11.49 -28.99
C ARG A 10 -7.36 -10.06 -28.54
N ALA A 11 -7.71 -9.05 -29.34
CA ALA A 11 -7.59 -7.64 -28.97
C ALA A 11 -8.48 -7.28 -27.77
N ALA A 12 -9.74 -7.75 -27.75
CA ALA A 12 -10.66 -7.54 -26.64
C ALA A 12 -10.16 -8.21 -25.34
N SER A 13 -9.64 -9.45 -25.45
CA SER A 13 -9.04 -10.17 -24.32
C SER A 13 -7.81 -9.45 -23.76
N ALA A 14 -6.93 -8.95 -24.64
CA ALA A 14 -5.76 -8.16 -24.25
C ALA A 14 -6.15 -6.85 -23.56
N ALA A 15 -7.13 -6.11 -24.09
CA ALA A 15 -7.63 -4.88 -23.49
C ALA A 15 -8.27 -5.12 -22.11
N GLN A 16 -9.06 -6.19 -21.97
CA GLN A 16 -9.67 -6.58 -20.69
C GLN A 16 -8.62 -7.00 -19.67
N THR A 17 -7.57 -7.71 -20.11
CA THR A 17 -6.42 -8.08 -19.28
C THR A 17 -5.67 -6.84 -18.80
N ALA A 18 -5.34 -5.91 -19.70
CA ALA A 18 -4.68 -4.66 -19.37
C ALA A 18 -5.50 -3.81 -18.39
N ALA A 19 -6.80 -3.65 -18.62
CA ALA A 19 -7.69 -2.91 -17.72
C ALA A 19 -7.75 -3.54 -16.31
N SER A 20 -7.77 -4.88 -16.24
CA SER A 20 -7.74 -5.60 -14.97
C SER A 20 -6.41 -5.41 -14.22
N ALA A 21 -5.29 -5.38 -14.94
CA ALA A 21 -3.95 -5.13 -14.38
C ALA A 21 -3.84 -3.70 -13.82
N THR A 22 -4.30 -2.69 -14.58
CA THR A 22 -4.33 -1.29 -14.11
C THR A 22 -5.18 -1.15 -12.84
N LYS A 23 -6.34 -1.80 -12.78
CA LYS A 23 -7.20 -1.77 -11.59
C LYS A 23 -6.51 -2.37 -10.35
N ARG A 24 -5.77 -3.47 -10.52
CA ARG A 24 -5.00 -4.10 -9.43
C ARG A 24 -3.81 -3.24 -9.00
N ALA A 25 -3.07 -2.65 -9.94
CA ALA A 25 -1.98 -1.73 -9.64
C ALA A 25 -2.46 -0.49 -8.88
N ALA A 26 -3.58 0.12 -9.31
CA ALA A 26 -4.20 1.24 -8.62
C ALA A 26 -4.65 0.87 -7.20
N ASN A 27 -5.20 -0.34 -7.00
CA ASN A 27 -5.55 -0.82 -5.66
C ASN A 27 -4.32 -1.03 -4.77
N SER A 28 -3.23 -1.60 -5.31
CA SER A 28 -1.96 -1.76 -4.58
C SER A 28 -1.34 -0.41 -4.18
N ALA A 29 -1.38 0.57 -5.08
CA ALA A 29 -0.92 1.92 -4.79
C ALA A 29 -1.77 2.58 -3.69
N LYS A 30 -3.10 2.45 -3.75
CA LYS A 30 -4.01 2.96 -2.69
C LYS A 30 -3.69 2.33 -1.32
N LEU A 31 -3.49 1.02 -1.26
CA LEU A 31 -3.11 0.33 -0.03
C LEU A 31 -1.75 0.82 0.48
N SER A 32 -0.78 1.02 -0.41
CA SER A 32 0.54 1.51 -0.05
C SER A 32 0.50 2.94 0.51
N ILE A 33 -0.30 3.83 -0.07
CA ILE A 33 -0.54 5.18 0.45
C ILE A 33 -1.21 5.12 1.83
N ALA A 34 -2.21 4.26 2.00
CA ALA A 34 -2.89 4.09 3.28
C ALA A 34 -1.92 3.60 4.38
N ILE A 35 -1.04 2.64 4.06
CA ILE A 35 0.01 2.17 4.98
C ILE A 35 0.94 3.32 5.36
N ALA A 36 1.43 4.10 4.39
CA ALA A 36 2.33 5.22 4.64
C ALA A 36 1.68 6.30 5.55
N ALA A 37 0.39 6.55 5.39
CA ALA A 37 -0.35 7.48 6.24
C ALA A 37 -0.45 6.98 7.70
N GLU A 38 -0.63 5.67 7.92
CA GLU A 38 -0.61 5.11 9.27
C GLU A 38 0.81 5.11 9.88
N GLU A 39 1.85 4.84 9.07
CA GLU A 39 3.26 4.93 9.51
C GLU A 39 3.63 6.36 9.95
N GLU A 40 3.07 7.39 9.27
CA GLU A 40 3.23 8.78 9.68
C GLU A 40 2.60 9.08 11.06
N LYS A 41 1.42 8.51 11.35
CA LYS A 41 0.80 8.65 12.67
C LYS A 41 1.66 8.04 13.77
N VAL A 42 2.23 6.86 13.54
CA VAL A 42 3.16 6.21 14.47
C VAL A 42 4.36 7.12 14.74
N LYS A 43 4.99 7.65 13.67
CA LYS A 43 6.12 8.57 13.79
C LYS A 43 5.77 9.82 14.59
N SER A 44 4.62 10.42 14.31
CA SER A 44 4.14 11.62 14.99
C SER A 44 3.89 11.37 16.48
N ALA A 45 3.27 10.24 16.83
CA ALA A 45 3.05 9.84 18.22
C ALA A 45 4.38 9.60 18.97
N TYR A 46 5.36 8.94 18.37
CA TYR A 46 6.70 8.81 18.95
C TYR A 46 7.38 10.17 19.19
N GLN A 47 7.26 11.10 18.26
CA GLN A 47 7.78 12.46 18.45
C GLN A 47 7.07 13.20 19.59
N ALA A 48 5.75 13.03 19.73
CA ALA A 48 4.99 13.60 20.83
C ALA A 48 5.44 13.04 22.18
N ILE A 49 5.62 11.72 22.29
CA ILE A 49 6.17 11.06 23.50
C ILE A 49 7.54 11.64 23.85
N GLY A 50 8.44 11.78 22.87
CA GLY A 50 9.76 12.36 23.09
C GLY A 50 9.71 13.81 23.59
N LYS A 51 8.77 14.62 23.07
CA LYS A 51 8.54 15.99 23.54
C LYS A 51 8.01 16.03 24.98
N LEU A 52 7.02 15.19 25.30
CA LEU A 52 6.48 15.07 26.65
C LEU A 52 7.60 14.70 27.64
N TYR A 53 8.46 13.75 27.27
CA TYR A 53 9.58 13.33 28.10
C TYR A 53 10.56 14.46 28.38
N TYR A 54 10.91 15.23 27.36
CA TYR A 54 11.78 16.38 27.54
C TYR A 54 11.15 17.46 28.43
N GLN A 55 9.85 17.71 28.27
CA GLN A 55 9.12 18.69 29.08
C GLN A 55 9.06 18.27 30.56
N ASP A 56 8.73 17.02 30.85
CA ASP A 56 8.65 16.50 32.22
C ASP A 56 10.03 16.56 32.91
N GLN A 57 11.10 16.25 32.16
CA GLN A 57 12.48 16.36 32.66
C GLN A 57 12.88 17.81 32.98
N ILE A 58 12.52 18.79 32.15
CA ILE A 58 12.79 20.21 32.44
C ILE A 58 11.97 20.70 33.64
N ALA A 59 10.70 20.33 33.68
CA ALA A 59 9.77 20.77 34.71
C ALA A 59 10.04 20.13 36.08
N ALA A 60 10.96 19.14 36.15
CA ALA A 60 11.11 18.24 37.30
C ALA A 60 9.75 17.68 37.77
N ALA A 61 8.83 17.52 36.81
CA ALA A 61 7.47 17.08 37.04
C ALA A 61 7.43 15.55 36.99
N THR A 62 6.53 14.95 37.76
CA THR A 62 6.24 13.52 37.60
C THR A 62 5.58 13.32 36.24
N PRO A 63 6.03 12.36 35.42
CA PRO A 63 5.47 12.15 34.09
C PRO A 63 3.96 11.98 34.12
N SER A 64 3.26 12.74 33.27
CA SER A 64 1.80 12.67 33.19
C SER A 64 1.37 11.43 32.42
N GLY A 65 1.21 10.30 33.13
CA GLY A 65 0.81 9.00 32.56
C GLY A 65 -0.30 9.07 31.50
N PRO A 66 -1.42 9.79 31.73
CA PRO A 66 -2.51 9.86 30.75
C PRO A 66 -2.11 10.41 29.37
N ALA A 67 -1.17 11.36 29.31
CA ALA A 67 -0.73 11.94 28.03
C ALA A 67 0.16 10.98 27.24
N TYR A 68 0.96 10.16 27.93
CA TYR A 68 1.74 9.08 27.32
C TYR A 68 0.83 7.95 26.84
N ASP A 69 -0.11 7.52 27.68
CA ASP A 69 -1.05 6.45 27.38
C ASP A 69 -1.86 6.75 26.12
N GLU A 70 -2.26 8.01 25.92
CA GLU A 70 -2.93 8.44 24.70
C GLU A 70 -2.06 8.25 23.45
N GLN A 71 -0.76 8.59 23.51
CA GLN A 71 0.14 8.38 22.38
C GLN A 71 0.45 6.91 22.14
N ILE A 72 0.60 6.12 23.20
CA ILE A 72 0.80 4.67 23.11
C ILE A 72 -0.41 4.01 22.45
N CYS A 73 -1.63 4.36 22.87
CA CYS A 73 -2.85 3.86 22.25
C CYS A 73 -2.96 4.25 20.76
N ARG A 74 -2.51 5.46 20.38
CA ARG A 74 -2.42 5.85 18.96
C ARG A 74 -1.45 4.99 18.17
N ILE A 75 -0.30 4.65 18.75
CA ILE A 75 0.70 3.78 18.11
C ILE A 75 0.10 2.38 17.91
N ASP A 76 -0.49 1.79 18.94
CA ASP A 76 -1.07 0.45 18.88
C ASP A 76 -2.18 0.35 17.82
N ALA A 77 -3.09 1.34 17.79
CA ALA A 77 -4.16 1.39 16.80
C ALA A 77 -3.61 1.52 15.37
N ALA A 78 -2.60 2.37 15.14
CA ALA A 78 -2.00 2.54 13.83
C ALA A 78 -1.22 1.27 13.39
N LEU A 79 -0.49 0.62 14.29
CA LEU A 79 0.21 -0.63 14.01
C LEU A 79 -0.74 -1.77 13.66
N GLN A 80 -1.86 -1.90 14.39
CA GLN A 80 -2.90 -2.87 14.06
C GLN A 80 -3.45 -2.60 12.65
N ARG A 81 -3.74 -1.34 12.32
CA ARG A 81 -4.23 -0.93 11.00
C ARG A 81 -3.23 -1.25 9.89
N ILE A 82 -1.93 -1.02 10.12
CA ILE A 82 -0.87 -1.38 9.19
C ILE A 82 -0.84 -2.89 8.95
N GLY A 83 -0.99 -3.70 10.01
CA GLY A 83 -1.07 -5.16 9.89
C GLY A 83 -2.23 -5.60 9.00
N GLU A 84 -3.43 -5.04 9.21
CA GLU A 84 -4.61 -5.30 8.39
C GLU A 84 -4.39 -4.91 6.92
N LEU A 85 -3.83 -3.73 6.66
CA LEU A 85 -3.59 -3.23 5.30
C LEU A 85 -2.50 -4.02 4.57
N ARG A 86 -1.44 -4.44 5.26
CA ARG A 86 -0.39 -5.29 4.70
C ARG A 86 -0.93 -6.68 4.36
N SER A 87 -1.76 -7.27 5.22
CA SER A 87 -2.44 -8.54 4.93
C SER A 87 -3.31 -8.44 3.66
N GLN A 88 -4.07 -7.36 3.50
CA GLN A 88 -4.86 -7.12 2.29
C GLN A 88 -4.01 -6.96 1.03
N ARG A 89 -2.85 -6.30 1.16
CA ARG A 89 -1.90 -6.12 0.05
C ARG A 89 -1.25 -7.44 -0.35
N ASP A 90 -0.82 -8.27 0.60
CA ASP A 90 -0.10 -9.52 0.33
C ASP A 90 -1.03 -10.62 -0.24
N VAL A 91 -2.33 -10.58 0.06
CA VAL A 91 -3.36 -11.42 -0.60
C VAL A 91 -3.56 -11.01 -2.08
N THR A 92 -3.13 -9.81 -2.46
CA THR A 92 -3.17 -9.36 -3.86
C THR A 92 -1.82 -9.74 -4.51
N PRO A 93 -1.75 -10.84 -5.29
CA PRO A 93 -0.49 -11.30 -5.84
C PRO A 93 0.17 -10.23 -6.72
N PRO A 94 1.52 -10.14 -6.73
CA PRO A 94 2.24 -9.31 -7.67
C PRO A 94 1.86 -9.70 -9.12
N PRO A 95 1.95 -8.77 -10.08
CA PRO A 95 1.53 -9.03 -11.45
C PRO A 95 2.30 -10.22 -12.03
N ALA A 96 1.61 -11.35 -12.22
CA ALA A 96 2.06 -12.39 -13.14
C ALA A 96 1.95 -11.81 -14.55
N GLY A 97 3.06 -11.28 -15.08
CA GLY A 97 3.05 -10.71 -16.44
C GLY A 97 4.13 -9.68 -16.76
N TYR A 98 5.27 -9.66 -16.06
CA TYR A 98 6.47 -8.99 -16.58
C TYR A 98 7.56 -10.03 -16.79
N GLY A 99 7.46 -10.76 -17.89
CA GLY A 99 8.44 -11.74 -18.31
C GLY A 99 7.88 -12.55 -19.46
N GLU A 100 8.37 -12.23 -20.67
CA GLU A 100 8.51 -13.14 -21.82
C GLU A 100 7.14 -13.63 -22.33
N ASP A 101 6.44 -12.91 -23.21
CA ASP A 101 6.63 -13.12 -24.64
C ASP A 101 6.54 -11.78 -25.39
N SER A 102 7.70 -11.26 -25.76
CA SER A 102 7.82 -10.26 -26.81
C SER A 102 7.54 -10.92 -28.16
N ASP A 103 6.30 -11.33 -28.42
CA ASP A 103 5.82 -11.72 -29.76
C ASP A 103 5.59 -10.46 -30.64
N PHE A 104 6.54 -9.51 -30.58
CA PHE A 104 6.68 -8.41 -31.52
C PHE A 104 7.95 -8.64 -32.35
N VAL A 105 8.08 -9.86 -32.89
CA VAL A 105 9.03 -10.18 -33.95
C VAL A 105 8.25 -11.03 -34.96
N ASP A 106 8.46 -10.75 -36.25
CA ASP A 106 7.83 -11.35 -37.45
C ASP A 106 6.57 -10.67 -38.01
N LEU A 107 6.67 -9.37 -38.30
CA LEU A 107 5.86 -8.80 -39.38
C LEU A 107 6.63 -7.80 -40.27
N VAL A 108 7.81 -8.21 -40.72
CA VAL A 108 8.44 -7.69 -41.94
C VAL A 108 9.24 -8.84 -42.58
N GLU A 109 8.60 -9.57 -43.49
CA GLU A 109 9.30 -10.22 -44.61
C GLU A 109 9.13 -9.32 -45.85
#